data_AF-A0A0L9U6F3-F1
#
_entry.id   AF-A0A0L9U6F3-F1
#
_cell.length_a   1.000
_cell.length_b   1.000
_cell.length_c   1.000
_cell.angle_alpha   90.00
_cell.angle_beta   90.00
_cell.angle_gamma   90.00
#
_symmetry.space_group_name_H-M   'P 1'
#
loop_
_entity.id
_entity.type
_entity.pdbx_description
1 polymer ?
#
loop_
_entity_poly.entity_id
_entity_poly.type
_entity_poly.pdbx_seq_one_letter_code
_entity_poly.pdbx_strand_id
1 'polypeptide(L)'
;MGCTYSVYRKKKTNFPEVVVFVPSTRIPVQSDLQRVLKGVIPRDLVDKLTSLRNQILLVAEDTGGSAITELRRALNEYLSLLIGLTKKEYGLEGLIDFKWKHLEDGKQDSSVANTWFEVLSAVHLMAMLTLSEADSMMIPKDSSGSGFRVVSSDSKREAIDLLLKASGYLEFCLRDILTRIPPEVRNTFPHDLQEGVLEAIAIQTLGQGTEIQLGLAVECQKATLSVKRRLACEQLIYFSQAYHCLLGCNTNQGSGRKHLRFIKWKFLEAKAAAYYYHGLILDKGNESNSSIGAVSCFLAAEELLAESKKASLSFCLAAPVTRVPPLWGAMKFLHQKIPEVASRKSQMYGYLWEQEKGLQSLPDLPEFQLSLRPDDYELPEIDPAWDSRNWESLGQPLKEHLIDSDENPTD
;
A
#
# COMPACT_ATOMS: atom_id res chain seq x y z
N MET A 1 -54.35 -13.46 12.95
CA MET A 1 -53.73 -13.75 11.64
C MET A 1 -52.78 -12.63 11.29
N GLY A 2 -51.49 -12.83 11.58
CA GLY A 2 -50.44 -11.86 11.27
C GLY A 2 -49.67 -12.32 10.04
N CYS A 3 -49.55 -11.45 9.05
CA CYS A 3 -48.61 -11.61 7.94
C CYS A 3 -47.66 -10.42 7.95
N THR A 4 -46.51 -10.58 8.61
CA THR A 4 -45.37 -9.69 8.47
C THR A 4 -44.58 -10.12 7.24
N TYR A 5 -44.68 -9.35 6.16
CA TYR A 5 -43.78 -9.48 5.02
C TYR A 5 -42.38 -9.03 5.43
N SER A 6 -41.46 -9.99 5.55
CA SER A 6 -40.03 -9.69 5.68
C SER A 6 -39.50 -9.20 4.33
N VAL A 7 -39.25 -7.89 4.25
CA VAL A 7 -38.52 -7.31 3.12
C VAL A 7 -37.05 -7.70 3.27
N TYR A 8 -36.66 -8.83 2.68
CA TYR A 8 -35.27 -9.11 2.39
C TYR A 8 -34.75 -8.03 1.43
N ARG A 9 -34.10 -7.00 1.96
CA ARG A 9 -33.22 -6.11 1.18
C ARG A 9 -32.13 -6.98 0.56
N LYS A 10 -32.29 -7.38 -0.70
CA LYS A 10 -31.17 -7.84 -1.54
C LYS A 10 -30.13 -6.71 -1.54
N LYS A 11 -29.02 -6.86 -0.79
CA LYS A 11 -27.83 -6.03 -0.95
C LYS A 11 -27.44 -6.12 -2.43
N LYS A 12 -27.53 -5.01 -3.17
CA LYS A 12 -26.87 -4.91 -4.48
C LYS A 12 -25.39 -5.16 -4.22
N THR A 13 -24.86 -6.30 -4.66
CA THR A 13 -23.43 -6.61 -4.62
C THR A 13 -22.74 -5.72 -5.64
N ASN A 14 -22.50 -4.46 -5.27
CA ASN A 14 -21.71 -3.55 -6.08
C ASN A 14 -20.25 -3.79 -5.72
N PHE A 15 -19.55 -4.58 -6.53
CA PHE A 15 -18.11 -4.81 -6.33
C PHE A 15 -17.35 -3.50 -6.57
N PRO A 16 -16.37 -3.14 -5.72
CA PRO A 16 -15.61 -1.92 -5.90
C PRO A 16 -14.80 -1.98 -7.21
N GLU A 17 -14.77 -0.84 -7.90
CA GLU A 17 -13.83 -0.57 -8.99
C GLU A 17 -12.50 -0.16 -8.35
N VAL A 18 -11.41 -0.78 -8.77
CA VAL A 18 -10.08 -0.60 -8.14
C VAL A 18 -9.08 -0.23 -9.24
N VAL A 19 -8.60 1.01 -9.23
CA VAL A 19 -7.60 1.51 -10.17
C VAL A 19 -6.22 1.50 -9.52
N VAL A 20 -6.14 2.01 -8.29
CA VAL A 20 -4.99 1.87 -7.37
C VAL A 20 -5.35 0.79 -6.36
N PHE A 21 -4.53 -0.24 -6.26
CA PHE A 21 -4.75 -1.29 -5.28
C PHE A 21 -4.35 -0.82 -3.89
N VAL A 22 -5.32 -0.91 -2.98
CA VAL A 22 -5.14 -0.73 -1.54
C VAL A 22 -5.12 -2.12 -0.88
N PRO A 23 -4.02 -2.50 -0.21
CA PRO A 23 -3.99 -3.68 0.65
C PRO A 23 -4.99 -3.59 1.81
N SER A 24 -5.09 -4.66 2.60
CA SER A 24 -6.05 -4.72 3.71
C SER A 24 -5.88 -3.58 4.70
N THR A 25 -6.98 -2.92 5.04
CA THR A 25 -6.99 -1.80 5.97
C THR A 25 -7.33 -2.29 7.37
N ARG A 26 -6.61 -1.81 8.37
CA ARG A 26 -6.77 -2.20 9.78
C ARG A 26 -7.24 -1.02 10.60
N ILE A 27 -8.09 -1.29 11.59
CA ILE A 27 -8.62 -0.29 12.51
C ILE A 27 -8.44 -0.73 13.96
N PRO A 28 -8.31 0.21 14.92
CA PRO A 28 -8.13 -0.15 16.32
C PRO A 28 -9.38 -0.83 16.87
N VAL A 29 -9.23 -1.76 17.82
CA VAL A 29 -10.34 -2.38 18.55
C VAL A 29 -10.50 -1.69 19.90
N GLN A 30 -11.73 -1.43 20.33
CA GLN A 30 -12.00 -0.79 21.63
C GLN A 30 -11.15 -1.43 22.75
N SER A 31 -10.43 -0.57 23.48
CA SER A 31 -9.47 -0.99 24.52
C SER A 31 -9.67 -0.12 25.76
N ASP A 32 -9.60 -0.73 26.94
CA ASP A 32 -9.78 -0.04 28.23
C ASP A 32 -8.44 0.59 28.68
N LEU A 33 -7.99 1.58 27.90
CA LEU A 33 -6.77 2.36 28.21
C LEU A 33 -6.92 3.09 29.54
N GLN A 34 -8.15 3.52 29.87
CA GLN A 34 -8.46 4.17 31.13
C GLN A 34 -8.07 3.34 32.33
N ARG A 35 -8.43 2.05 32.36
CA ARG A 35 -8.08 1.17 33.47
C ARG A 35 -6.58 0.92 33.58
N VAL A 36 -5.89 0.73 32.46
CA VAL A 36 -4.46 0.37 32.44
C VAL A 36 -3.57 1.55 32.82
N LEU A 37 -3.90 2.75 32.34
CA LEU A 37 -3.08 3.95 32.54
C LEU A 37 -3.48 4.77 33.78
N LYS A 38 -4.51 4.33 34.51
CA LYS A 38 -5.01 5.02 35.69
C LYS A 38 -3.92 5.14 36.76
N GLY A 39 -3.59 6.37 37.14
CA GLY A 39 -2.55 6.62 38.15
C GLY A 39 -1.14 6.37 37.65
N VAL A 40 -0.97 6.11 36.35
CA VAL A 40 0.35 5.98 35.70
C VAL A 40 0.67 7.27 34.94
N ILE A 41 -0.31 7.86 34.27
CA ILE A 41 -0.20 9.17 33.61
C ILE A 41 -1.38 10.08 34.01
N PRO A 42 -1.28 11.42 33.83
CA PRO A 42 -2.36 12.36 34.08
C PRO A 42 -3.70 11.95 33.45
N ARG A 43 -4.80 12.09 34.20
CA ARG A 43 -6.15 11.70 33.74
C ARG A 43 -6.52 12.32 32.40
N ASP A 44 -6.23 13.60 32.21
CA ASP A 44 -6.56 14.32 30.98
C ASP A 44 -5.87 13.72 29.75
N LEU A 45 -4.64 13.20 29.90
CA LEU A 45 -3.92 12.50 28.82
C LEU A 45 -4.58 11.17 28.49
N VAL A 46 -4.95 10.40 29.52
CA VAL A 46 -5.65 9.12 29.34
C VAL A 46 -6.99 9.31 28.64
N ASP A 47 -7.74 10.34 29.03
CA ASP A 47 -9.05 10.64 28.46
C ASP A 47 -8.94 11.09 27.00
N LYS A 48 -7.96 11.93 26.66
CA LYS A 48 -7.68 12.33 25.27
C LYS A 48 -7.26 11.14 24.40
N LEU A 49 -6.30 10.32 24.86
CA LEU A 49 -5.85 9.11 24.16
C LEU A 49 -7.03 8.17 23.88
N THR A 50 -7.86 7.92 24.90
CA THR A 50 -9.03 7.05 24.79
C THR A 50 -10.06 7.62 23.83
N SER A 51 -10.34 8.93 23.92
CA SER A 51 -11.30 9.63 23.06
C SER A 51 -10.90 9.56 21.59
N LEU A 52 -9.65 9.91 21.26
CA LEU A 52 -9.15 9.90 19.88
C LEU A 52 -9.11 8.49 19.29
N ARG A 53 -8.64 7.50 20.06
CA ARG A 53 -8.62 6.11 19.61
C ARG A 53 -10.02 5.57 19.33
N ASN A 54 -11.00 5.92 20.17
CA ASN A 54 -12.40 5.57 19.94
C ASN A 54 -13.00 6.33 18.75
N GLN A 55 -12.64 7.60 18.55
CA GLN A 55 -13.07 8.39 17.39
C GLN A 55 -12.57 7.75 16.08
N ILE A 56 -11.31 7.33 16.02
CA ILE A 56 -10.74 6.65 14.85
C ILE A 56 -11.53 5.37 14.54
N LEU A 57 -11.80 4.54 15.55
CA LEU A 57 -12.60 3.32 15.42
C LEU A 57 -14.00 3.63 14.87
N LEU A 58 -14.75 4.52 15.53
CA LEU A 58 -16.13 4.84 15.17
C LEU A 58 -16.24 5.41 13.76
N VAL A 59 -15.40 6.40 13.42
CA VAL A 59 -15.41 7.01 12.09
C VAL A 59 -15.05 6.00 11.02
N ALA A 60 -14.08 5.12 11.27
CA ALA A 60 -13.67 4.12 10.29
C ALA A 60 -14.76 3.06 10.06
N GLU A 61 -15.45 2.61 11.12
CA GLU A 61 -16.57 1.66 11.00
C GLU A 61 -17.79 2.27 10.33
N ASP A 62 -18.20 3.47 10.73
CA ASP A 62 -19.40 4.14 10.23
C ASP A 62 -19.28 4.48 8.73
N THR A 63 -18.07 4.83 8.30
CA THR A 63 -17.81 5.29 6.93
C THR A 63 -17.17 4.23 6.05
N GLY A 64 -16.85 3.05 6.60
CA GLY A 64 -16.03 2.05 5.91
C GLY A 64 -14.68 2.60 5.47
N GLY A 65 -14.10 3.53 6.24
CA GLY A 65 -12.84 4.19 5.94
C GLY A 65 -12.91 5.33 4.90
N SER A 66 -14.10 5.71 4.42
CA SER A 66 -14.25 6.73 3.38
C SER A 66 -14.12 8.18 3.88
N ALA A 67 -14.26 8.45 5.19
CA ALA A 67 -14.01 9.77 5.79
C ALA A 67 -12.51 10.02 6.03
N ILE A 68 -11.76 10.04 4.93
CA ILE A 68 -10.29 10.08 4.92
C ILE A 68 -9.74 11.32 5.65
N THR A 69 -10.33 12.50 5.43
CA THR A 69 -9.88 13.76 6.03
C THR A 69 -10.04 13.75 7.55
N GLU A 70 -11.19 13.31 8.05
CA GLU A 70 -11.51 13.20 9.46
C GLU A 70 -10.62 12.16 10.16
N LEU A 71 -10.41 11.01 9.52
CA LEU A 71 -9.54 9.95 10.04
C LEU A 71 -8.09 10.40 10.11
N ARG A 72 -7.56 11.05 9.07
CA ARG A 72 -6.19 11.58 9.09
C ARG A 72 -6.00 12.64 10.16
N ARG A 73 -6.98 13.53 10.36
CA ARG A 73 -6.90 14.53 11.43
C ARG A 73 -6.83 13.83 12.80
N ALA A 74 -7.75 12.90 13.06
CA ALA A 74 -7.76 12.16 14.32
C ALA A 74 -6.48 11.33 14.53
N LEU A 75 -5.93 10.73 13.47
CA LEU A 75 -4.67 9.97 13.52
C LEU A 75 -3.47 10.87 13.86
N ASN A 76 -3.37 12.06 13.27
CA ASN A 76 -2.28 12.99 13.60
C ASN A 76 -2.36 13.47 15.05
N GLU A 77 -3.56 13.84 15.53
CA GLU A 77 -3.79 14.21 16.93
C GLU A 77 -3.49 13.03 17.87
N TYR A 78 -3.88 11.81 17.49
CA TYR A 78 -3.59 10.61 18.26
C TYR A 78 -2.09 10.28 18.32
N LEU A 79 -1.39 10.37 17.18
CA LEU A 79 0.05 10.12 17.09
C LEU A 79 0.85 11.09 17.98
N SER A 80 0.48 12.38 17.99
CA SER A 80 1.13 13.40 18.84
C SER A 80 1.10 13.02 20.33
N LEU A 81 -0.01 12.43 20.80
CA LEU A 81 -0.11 11.91 22.17
C LEU A 81 0.59 10.55 22.34
N LEU A 82 0.44 9.65 21.37
CA LEU A 82 0.94 8.27 21.42
C LEU A 82 2.48 8.22 21.47
N ILE A 83 3.18 9.16 20.84
CA ILE A 83 4.65 9.23 20.87
C ILE A 83 5.16 9.38 22.31
N GLY A 84 4.43 10.07 23.18
CA GLY A 84 4.82 10.15 24.59
C GLY A 84 4.85 8.78 25.27
N LEU A 85 3.92 7.88 24.94
CA LEU A 85 3.94 6.50 25.46
C LEU A 85 5.17 5.69 25.01
N THR A 86 5.93 6.16 24.01
CA THR A 86 7.16 5.49 23.54
C THR A 86 8.42 5.96 24.28
N LYS A 87 8.33 7.01 25.09
CA LYS A 87 9.48 7.57 25.81
C LYS A 87 9.86 6.64 26.97
N LYS A 88 11.10 6.13 26.91
CA LYS A 88 11.62 5.18 27.91
C LYS A 88 11.64 5.76 29.33
N GLU A 89 11.83 7.07 29.44
CA GLU A 89 11.85 7.80 30.73
C GLU A 89 10.52 7.71 31.49
N TYR A 90 9.42 7.42 30.80
CA TYR A 90 8.11 7.25 31.43
C TYR A 90 7.81 5.82 31.86
N GLY A 91 8.62 4.83 31.46
CA GLY A 91 8.49 3.44 31.91
C GLY A 91 7.18 2.74 31.50
N LEU A 92 6.54 3.18 30.40
CA LEU A 92 5.21 2.72 29.99
C LEU A 92 5.22 1.55 29.00
N GLU A 93 6.40 1.10 28.60
CA GLU A 93 6.57 0.06 27.59
C GLU A 93 6.01 -1.29 28.08
N GLY A 94 5.19 -1.93 27.24
CA GLY A 94 4.61 -3.24 27.54
C GLY A 94 3.39 -3.23 28.48
N LEU A 95 2.98 -2.07 29.01
CA LEU A 95 1.82 -1.98 29.91
C LEU A 95 0.48 -2.20 29.19
N ILE A 96 0.41 -1.80 27.92
CA ILE A 96 -0.83 -1.78 27.14
C ILE A 96 -0.76 -2.83 26.04
N ASP A 97 -1.75 -3.73 26.04
CA ASP A 97 -2.00 -4.68 24.96
C ASP A 97 -2.90 -4.04 23.89
N PHE A 98 -2.31 -3.72 22.75
CA PHE A 98 -2.98 -3.04 21.64
C PHE A 98 -3.61 -4.02 20.67
N LYS A 99 -4.91 -3.83 20.43
CA LYS A 99 -5.71 -4.70 19.56
C LYS A 99 -6.16 -3.97 18.31
N TRP A 100 -6.02 -4.64 17.17
CA TRP A 100 -6.41 -4.18 15.84
C TRP A 100 -7.18 -5.30 15.12
N LYS A 101 -8.00 -4.90 14.16
CA LYS A 101 -8.79 -5.80 13.32
C LYS A 101 -8.81 -5.32 11.88
N HIS A 102 -9.08 -6.22 10.94
CA HIS A 102 -9.36 -5.85 9.56
C HIS A 102 -10.71 -5.14 9.44
N LEU A 103 -10.73 -4.08 8.64
CA LEU A 103 -11.95 -3.30 8.38
C LEU A 103 -12.95 -4.11 7.53
N GLU A 104 -12.47 -4.97 6.63
CA GLU A 104 -13.31 -5.64 5.63
C GLU A 104 -14.12 -6.82 6.18
N ASP A 105 -13.56 -7.59 7.12
CA ASP A 105 -14.22 -8.79 7.68
C ASP A 105 -14.46 -8.72 9.19
N GLY A 106 -14.00 -7.65 9.85
CA GLY A 106 -14.20 -7.41 11.27
C GLY A 106 -13.47 -8.38 12.19
N LYS A 107 -12.63 -9.29 11.67
CA LYS A 107 -11.91 -10.26 12.49
C LYS A 107 -10.74 -9.57 13.18
N GLN A 108 -10.73 -9.68 14.51
CA GLN A 108 -9.57 -9.32 15.30
C GLN A 108 -8.45 -10.31 15.02
N ASP A 109 -7.31 -9.78 14.58
CA ASP A 109 -6.20 -10.57 14.05
C ASP A 109 -4.88 -10.32 14.79
N SER A 110 -4.78 -9.28 15.64
CA SER A 110 -3.62 -9.08 16.51
C SER A 110 -3.94 -8.48 17.88
N SER A 111 -3.08 -8.83 18.84
CA SER A 111 -3.01 -8.30 20.20
C SER A 111 -1.54 -8.24 20.57
N VAL A 112 -0.98 -7.04 20.68
CA VAL A 112 0.46 -6.85 20.90
C VAL A 112 0.69 -5.84 22.01
N ALA A 113 1.40 -6.27 23.05
CA ALA A 113 1.80 -5.42 24.17
C ALA A 113 3.05 -4.58 23.85
N ASN A 114 2.94 -3.66 22.90
CA ASN A 114 4.05 -2.78 22.50
C ASN A 114 3.54 -1.45 21.93
N THR A 115 4.05 -0.33 22.44
CA THR A 115 3.63 1.01 21.99
C THR A 115 4.08 1.33 20.57
N TRP A 116 5.29 0.92 20.18
CA TRP A 116 5.76 1.10 18.80
C TRP A 116 4.91 0.31 17.80
N PHE A 117 4.31 -0.81 18.20
CA PHE A 117 3.31 -1.51 17.38
C PHE A 117 2.02 -0.69 17.19
N GLU A 118 1.55 0.04 18.20
CA GLU A 118 0.41 0.96 18.03
C GLU A 118 0.77 2.12 17.08
N VAL A 119 1.98 2.69 17.20
CA VAL A 119 2.48 3.73 16.29
C VAL A 119 2.56 3.19 14.86
N LEU A 120 3.15 2.00 14.68
CA LEU A 120 3.20 1.30 13.39
C LEU A 120 1.81 1.15 12.78
N SER A 121 0.84 0.69 13.56
CA SER A 121 -0.52 0.45 13.09
C SER A 121 -1.25 1.74 12.70
N ALA A 122 -1.04 2.83 13.46
CA ALA A 122 -1.60 4.14 13.14
C ALA A 122 -0.98 4.74 11.86
N VAL A 123 0.34 4.71 11.70
CA VAL A 123 1.02 5.19 10.49
C VAL A 123 0.69 4.33 9.28
N HIS A 124 0.59 3.00 9.45
CA HIS A 124 0.11 2.10 8.41
C HIS A 124 -1.32 2.44 7.96
N LEU A 125 -2.24 2.74 8.89
CA LEU A 125 -3.58 3.20 8.54
C LEU A 125 -3.54 4.54 7.77
N MET A 126 -2.66 5.48 8.13
CA MET A 126 -2.46 6.70 7.34
C MET A 126 -2.06 6.39 5.89
N ALA A 127 -1.13 5.44 5.69
CA ALA A 127 -0.74 4.99 4.36
C ALA A 127 -1.91 4.40 3.57
N MET A 128 -2.70 3.51 4.18
CA MET A 128 -3.85 2.87 3.52
C MET A 128 -4.95 3.89 3.13
N LEU A 129 -5.19 4.88 3.99
CA LEU A 129 -6.11 5.99 3.70
C LEU A 129 -5.57 6.86 2.56
N THR A 130 -4.26 7.04 2.45
CA THR A 130 -3.63 7.76 1.33
C THR A 130 -3.69 7.02 0.01
N LEU A 131 -3.50 5.70 0.01
CA LEU A 131 -3.75 4.87 -1.18
C LEU A 131 -5.21 4.92 -1.61
N SER A 132 -6.14 4.88 -0.65
CA SER A 132 -7.59 4.94 -0.93
C SER A 132 -8.02 6.28 -1.53
N GLU A 133 -7.40 7.39 -1.11
CA GLU A 133 -7.61 8.69 -1.73
C GLU A 133 -7.07 8.73 -3.16
N ALA A 134 -5.87 8.19 -3.40
CA ALA A 134 -5.28 8.08 -4.73
C ALA A 134 -6.19 7.25 -5.67
N ASP A 135 -6.73 6.12 -5.19
CA ASP A 135 -7.71 5.34 -5.95
C ASP A 135 -8.96 6.16 -6.30
N SER A 136 -9.49 6.90 -5.33
CA SER A 136 -10.68 7.75 -5.51
C SER A 136 -10.46 8.89 -6.50
N MET A 137 -9.23 9.42 -6.62
CA MET A 137 -8.86 10.40 -7.65
C MET A 137 -8.80 9.79 -9.04
N MET A 138 -8.50 8.49 -9.13
CA MET A 138 -8.35 7.75 -10.38
C MET A 138 -9.63 7.08 -10.85
N ILE A 139 -10.67 6.99 -10.01
CA ILE A 139 -12.00 6.54 -10.39
C ILE A 139 -12.81 7.70 -10.99
N PRO A 140 -13.25 7.59 -12.26
CA PRO A 140 -14.05 8.64 -12.92
C PRO A 140 -15.38 8.87 -12.19
N LYS A 141 -15.62 10.12 -11.75
CA LYS A 141 -16.82 10.51 -11.00
C LYS A 141 -18.06 10.75 -11.88
N ASP A 142 -17.87 10.88 -13.20
CA ASP A 142 -18.94 11.21 -14.14
C ASP A 142 -19.61 9.97 -14.76
N SER A 143 -20.89 9.80 -14.43
CA SER A 143 -21.89 9.13 -15.25
C SER A 143 -22.68 10.15 -16.08
N SER A 144 -22.02 11.19 -16.61
CA SER A 144 -22.66 12.07 -17.59
C SER A 144 -22.87 11.25 -18.88
N GLY A 145 -24.08 11.25 -19.42
CA GLY A 145 -24.55 10.33 -20.47
C GLY A 145 -23.82 10.37 -21.83
N SER A 146 -22.60 10.92 -21.90
CA SER A 146 -21.72 10.93 -23.07
C SER A 146 -20.89 9.64 -23.23
N GLY A 147 -20.88 8.76 -22.22
CA GLY A 147 -20.23 7.44 -22.28
C GLY A 147 -18.69 7.46 -22.16
N PHE A 148 -18.05 8.63 -22.06
CA PHE A 148 -16.59 8.73 -21.94
C PHE A 148 -16.15 8.97 -20.48
N ARG A 149 -15.64 7.91 -19.84
CA ARG A 149 -14.98 7.95 -18.54
C ARG A 149 -13.52 8.44 -18.68
N VAL A 150 -13.23 9.70 -18.35
CA VAL A 150 -11.88 10.26 -18.48
C VAL A 150 -11.43 10.88 -17.15
N VAL A 151 -10.21 10.55 -16.70
CA VAL A 151 -9.55 11.13 -15.53
C VAL A 151 -8.68 12.32 -15.99
N SER A 152 -8.80 13.46 -15.32
CA SER A 152 -8.05 14.67 -15.67
C SER A 152 -6.54 14.49 -15.47
N SER A 153 -5.70 15.25 -16.17
CA SER A 153 -4.24 15.21 -15.96
C SER A 153 -3.86 15.69 -14.56
N ASP A 154 -4.62 16.62 -13.98
CA ASP A 154 -4.35 17.15 -12.64
C ASP A 154 -4.66 16.10 -11.58
N SER A 155 -5.80 15.40 -11.69
CA SER A 155 -6.13 14.27 -10.82
C SER A 155 -5.09 13.15 -10.88
N LYS A 156 -4.51 12.90 -12.06
CA LYS A 156 -3.41 11.92 -12.22
C LYS A 156 -2.14 12.38 -11.50
N ARG A 157 -1.79 13.66 -11.55
CA ARG A 157 -0.61 14.20 -10.84
C ARG A 157 -0.83 14.15 -9.33
N GLU A 158 -1.99 14.58 -8.86
CA GLU A 158 -2.36 14.49 -7.44
C GLU A 158 -2.33 13.05 -6.94
N ALA A 159 -2.82 12.08 -7.74
CA ALA A 159 -2.74 10.67 -7.40
C ALA A 159 -1.28 10.19 -7.30
N ILE A 160 -0.36 10.68 -8.15
CA ILE A 160 1.07 10.38 -8.02
C ILE A 160 1.61 10.93 -6.70
N ASP A 161 1.32 12.18 -6.36
CA ASP A 161 1.80 12.82 -5.12
C ASP A 161 1.27 12.06 -3.88
N LEU A 162 0.01 11.64 -3.89
CA LEU A 162 -0.56 10.78 -2.85
C LEU A 162 0.16 9.42 -2.76
N LEU A 163 0.53 8.81 -3.89
CA LEU A 163 1.28 7.55 -3.89
C LEU A 163 2.69 7.75 -3.28
N LEU A 164 3.41 8.83 -3.62
CA LEU A 164 4.72 9.11 -3.02
C LEU A 164 4.62 9.28 -1.50
N LYS A 165 3.59 10.01 -1.04
CA LYS A 165 3.28 10.19 0.37
C LYS A 165 2.92 8.90 1.09
N ALA A 166 2.11 8.04 0.47
CA ALA A 166 1.77 6.73 1.02
C ALA A 166 3.02 5.84 1.16
N SER A 167 3.90 5.87 0.16
CA SER A 167 5.19 5.18 0.22
C SER A 167 6.08 5.73 1.33
N GLY A 168 6.06 7.04 1.57
CA GLY A 168 6.82 7.70 2.64
C GLY A 168 6.43 7.21 4.03
N TYR A 169 5.13 7.13 4.31
CA TYR A 169 4.64 6.53 5.56
C TYR A 169 5.13 5.08 5.75
N LEU A 170 5.11 4.27 4.69
CA LEU A 170 5.53 2.87 4.76
C LEU A 170 7.05 2.72 4.90
N GLU A 171 7.83 3.58 4.25
CA GLU A 171 9.29 3.61 4.41
C GLU A 171 9.67 4.00 5.84
N PHE A 172 8.97 4.99 6.43
CA PHE A 172 9.13 5.35 7.84
C PHE A 172 8.78 4.18 8.77
N CYS A 173 7.70 3.44 8.49
CA CYS A 173 7.37 2.23 9.24
C CYS A 173 8.54 1.23 9.26
N LEU A 174 9.18 1.00 8.10
CA LEU A 174 10.28 0.05 7.94
C LEU A 174 11.57 0.52 8.61
N ARG A 175 11.99 1.76 8.37
CA ARG A 175 13.30 2.28 8.79
C ARG A 175 13.32 2.79 10.22
N ASP A 176 12.24 3.43 10.66
CA ASP A 176 12.22 4.16 11.93
C ASP A 176 11.41 3.45 13.02
N ILE A 177 10.32 2.77 12.66
CA ILE A 177 9.45 2.12 13.65
C ILE A 177 9.89 0.66 13.89
N LEU A 178 10.02 -0.17 12.85
CA LEU A 178 10.36 -1.59 13.02
C LEU A 178 11.70 -1.81 13.70
N THR A 179 12.67 -0.92 13.50
CA THR A 179 14.00 -0.97 14.15
C THR A 179 13.93 -0.76 15.66
N ARG A 180 12.82 -0.20 16.18
CA ARG A 180 12.56 0.02 17.60
C ARG A 180 11.76 -1.12 18.25
N ILE A 181 11.29 -2.10 17.48
CA ILE A 181 10.50 -3.23 17.97
C ILE A 181 11.37 -4.49 18.02
N PRO A 182 11.45 -5.19 19.17
CA PRO A 182 12.23 -6.42 19.29
C PRO A 182 11.80 -7.50 18.27
N PRO A 183 12.76 -8.26 17.68
CA PRO A 183 12.45 -9.31 16.70
C PRO A 183 11.41 -10.34 17.20
N GLU A 184 11.44 -10.67 18.49
CA GLU A 184 10.51 -11.61 19.12
C GLU A 184 9.07 -11.13 19.03
N VAL A 185 8.86 -9.82 19.20
CA VAL A 185 7.55 -9.17 19.06
C VAL A 185 7.16 -9.11 17.59
N ARG A 186 8.08 -8.78 16.69
CA ARG A 186 7.82 -8.74 15.24
C ARG A 186 7.38 -10.10 14.68
N ASN A 187 7.85 -11.21 15.26
CA ASN A 187 7.41 -12.56 14.86
C ASN A 187 5.94 -12.85 15.19
N THR A 188 5.35 -12.11 16.12
CA THR A 188 3.92 -12.20 16.45
C THR A 188 3.04 -11.29 15.58
N PHE A 189 3.65 -10.51 14.68
CA PHE A 189 2.90 -9.59 13.87
C PHE A 189 1.95 -10.32 12.92
N PRO A 190 0.76 -9.74 12.71
CA PRO A 190 -0.15 -10.19 11.69
C PRO A 190 0.52 -10.12 10.32
N HIS A 191 0.09 -11.00 9.40
CA HIS A 191 0.76 -11.20 8.10
C HIS A 191 0.97 -9.90 7.32
N ASP A 192 -0.02 -9.00 7.32
CA ASP A 192 0.01 -7.74 6.58
C ASP A 192 0.96 -6.69 7.15
N LEU A 193 1.47 -6.87 8.37
CA LEU A 193 2.49 -6.02 8.99
C LEU A 193 3.88 -6.67 9.03
N GLN A 194 4.06 -7.82 8.36
CA GLN A 194 5.39 -8.40 8.19
C GLN A 194 6.28 -7.47 7.34
N GLU A 195 7.57 -7.43 7.66
CA GLU A 195 8.55 -6.53 7.03
C GLU A 195 8.53 -6.60 5.51
N GLY A 196 8.65 -7.81 4.93
CA GLY A 196 8.58 -7.99 3.47
C GLY A 196 7.23 -7.62 2.84
N VAL A 197 6.13 -7.68 3.61
CA VAL A 197 4.82 -7.23 3.12
C VAL A 197 4.78 -5.71 3.10
N LEU A 198 5.20 -5.03 4.17
CA LEU A 198 5.27 -3.57 4.23
C LEU A 198 6.20 -3.00 3.14
N GLU A 199 7.36 -3.63 2.93
CA GLU A 199 8.29 -3.26 1.87
C GLU A 199 7.69 -3.45 0.48
N ALA A 200 7.02 -4.59 0.24
CA ALA A 200 6.29 -4.80 -1.01
C ALA A 200 5.21 -3.73 -1.25
N ILE A 201 4.52 -3.28 -0.21
CA ILE A 201 3.51 -2.22 -0.33
C ILE A 201 4.17 -0.86 -0.63
N ALA A 202 5.28 -0.52 0.00
CA ALA A 202 6.00 0.72 -0.29
C ALA A 202 6.43 0.74 -1.77
N ILE A 203 7.06 -0.34 -2.24
CA ILE A 203 7.57 -0.48 -3.61
C ILE A 203 6.43 -0.53 -4.64
N GLN A 204 5.35 -1.27 -4.40
CA GLN A 204 4.22 -1.31 -5.35
C GLN A 204 3.58 0.06 -5.53
N THR A 205 3.60 0.88 -4.48
CA THR A 205 3.02 2.24 -4.50
C THR A 205 3.79 3.13 -5.48
N LEU A 206 5.12 3.07 -5.47
CA LEU A 206 5.97 3.72 -6.47
C LEU A 206 5.74 3.15 -7.87
N GLY A 207 5.60 1.82 -8.00
CA GLY A 207 5.28 1.16 -9.27
C GLY A 207 3.95 1.62 -9.89
N GLN A 208 2.91 1.81 -9.06
CA GLN A 208 1.62 2.37 -9.48
C GLN A 208 1.76 3.85 -9.89
N GLY A 209 2.60 4.63 -9.19
CA GLY A 209 2.90 6.02 -9.58
C GLY A 209 3.59 6.09 -10.94
N THR A 210 4.55 5.20 -11.20
CA THR A 210 5.22 5.09 -12.51
C THR A 210 4.26 4.65 -13.62
N GLU A 211 3.27 3.80 -13.32
CA GLU A 211 2.20 3.44 -14.27
C GLU A 211 1.41 4.67 -14.72
N ILE A 212 1.04 5.54 -13.77
CA ILE A 212 0.33 6.79 -14.05
C ILE A 212 1.21 7.73 -14.87
N GLN A 213 2.51 7.87 -14.53
CA GLN A 213 3.46 8.65 -15.32
C GLN A 213 3.60 8.12 -16.76
N LEU A 214 3.64 6.81 -16.95
CA LEU A 214 3.67 6.20 -18.28
C LEU A 214 2.38 6.54 -19.04
N GLY A 215 1.22 6.47 -18.38
CA GLY A 215 -0.06 6.90 -18.95
C GLY A 215 -0.04 8.34 -19.45
N LEU A 216 0.45 9.28 -18.62
CA LEU A 216 0.63 10.68 -19.00
C LEU A 216 1.61 10.85 -20.17
N ALA A 217 2.71 10.09 -20.18
CA ALA A 217 3.66 10.10 -21.29
C ALA A 217 3.05 9.58 -22.59
N VAL A 218 2.19 8.56 -22.54
CA VAL A 218 1.49 8.03 -23.71
C VAL A 218 0.56 9.08 -24.33
N GLU A 219 -0.17 9.82 -23.49
CA GLU A 219 -1.09 10.88 -23.90
C GLU A 219 -0.36 12.16 -24.38
N CYS A 220 0.89 12.36 -23.97
CA CYS A 220 1.69 13.52 -24.34
C CYS A 220 2.39 13.34 -25.70
N GLN A 221 2.04 14.18 -26.68
CA GLN A 221 2.69 14.18 -28.01
C GLN A 221 4.18 14.50 -27.96
N LYS A 222 4.65 15.25 -26.95
CA LYS A 222 6.06 15.62 -26.78
C LYS A 222 6.90 14.52 -26.14
N ALA A 223 6.29 13.51 -25.52
CA ALA A 223 7.02 12.46 -24.83
C ALA A 223 7.68 11.52 -25.85
N THR A 224 9.01 11.43 -25.81
CA THR A 224 9.78 10.59 -26.71
C THR A 224 9.59 9.11 -26.42
N LEU A 225 9.91 8.26 -27.40
CA LEU A 225 9.89 6.82 -27.22
C LEU A 225 10.85 6.36 -26.12
N SER A 226 12.00 7.01 -25.98
CA SER A 226 12.98 6.72 -24.93
C SER A 226 12.40 6.97 -23.54
N VAL A 227 11.61 8.02 -23.35
CA VAL A 227 10.93 8.30 -22.08
C VAL A 227 9.89 7.21 -21.75
N LYS A 228 9.09 6.79 -22.74
CA LYS A 228 8.08 5.72 -22.56
C LYS A 228 8.74 4.38 -22.22
N ARG A 229 9.84 4.04 -22.92
CA ARG A 229 10.64 2.84 -22.62
C ARG A 229 11.20 2.87 -21.21
N ARG A 230 11.81 4.00 -20.82
CA ARG A 230 12.38 4.18 -19.48
C ARG A 230 11.32 3.96 -18.39
N LEU A 231 10.18 4.66 -18.46
CA LEU A 231 9.10 4.52 -17.49
C LEU A 231 8.56 3.08 -17.42
N ALA A 232 8.40 2.40 -18.55
CA ALA A 232 7.96 1.00 -18.57
C ALA A 232 8.99 0.04 -17.92
N CYS A 233 10.28 0.29 -18.11
CA CYS A 233 11.34 -0.50 -17.48
C CYS A 233 11.45 -0.19 -15.97
N GLU A 234 11.33 1.08 -15.54
CA GLU A 234 11.27 1.44 -14.12
C GLU A 234 10.07 0.78 -13.44
N GLN A 235 8.89 0.79 -14.07
CA GLN A 235 7.70 0.09 -13.57
C GLN A 235 7.96 -1.41 -13.38
N LEU A 236 8.64 -2.06 -14.34
CA LEU A 236 9.02 -3.46 -14.23
C LEU A 236 9.97 -3.71 -13.06
N ILE A 237 10.95 -2.84 -12.84
CA ILE A 237 11.90 -2.95 -11.73
C ILE A 237 11.15 -2.90 -10.40
N TYR A 238 10.25 -1.93 -10.19
CA TYR A 238 9.44 -1.84 -8.97
C TYR A 238 8.63 -3.12 -8.71
N PHE A 239 7.87 -3.61 -9.68
CA PHE A 239 7.06 -4.82 -9.46
C PHE A 239 7.91 -6.09 -9.33
N SER A 240 9.12 -6.11 -9.89
CA SER A 240 10.09 -7.20 -9.65
C SER A 240 10.57 -7.18 -8.20
N GLN A 241 10.98 -6.01 -7.69
CA GLN A 241 11.41 -5.85 -6.30
C GLN A 241 10.27 -6.18 -5.32
N ALA A 242 9.06 -5.66 -5.54
CA ALA A 242 7.90 -5.96 -4.71
C ALA A 242 7.56 -7.47 -4.70
N TYR A 243 7.72 -8.15 -5.84
CA TYR A 243 7.56 -9.61 -5.90
C TYR A 243 8.61 -10.33 -5.05
N HIS A 244 9.87 -9.92 -5.11
CA HIS A 244 10.94 -10.50 -4.31
C HIS A 244 10.71 -10.34 -2.80
N CYS A 245 10.23 -9.18 -2.36
CA CYS A 245 9.87 -8.95 -0.95
C CYS A 245 8.79 -9.96 -0.48
N LEU A 246 7.81 -10.28 -1.33
CA LEU A 246 6.74 -11.23 -0.98
C LEU A 246 7.15 -12.70 -1.05
N LEU A 247 8.21 -13.08 -1.78
CA LEU A 247 8.68 -14.47 -1.86
C LEU A 247 9.14 -15.01 -0.51
N GLY A 248 9.66 -14.15 0.37
CA GLY A 248 10.05 -14.50 1.74
C GLY A 248 8.88 -14.59 2.73
N CYS A 249 7.67 -14.18 2.33
CA CYS A 249 6.51 -14.08 3.20
C CYS A 249 5.58 -15.30 3.05
N ASN A 250 4.89 -15.68 4.13
CA ASN A 250 3.91 -16.77 4.09
C ASN A 250 2.58 -16.30 3.46
N THR A 251 2.56 -16.14 2.13
CA THR A 251 1.42 -15.61 1.37
C THR A 251 0.27 -16.61 1.17
N ASN A 252 0.24 -17.74 1.89
CA ASN A 252 -0.63 -18.87 1.55
C ASN A 252 -2.13 -18.70 1.87
N GLN A 253 -2.54 -17.67 2.62
CA GLN A 253 -3.92 -17.47 3.04
C GLN A 253 -4.39 -15.99 2.96
N GLY A 254 -5.72 -15.80 2.88
CA GLY A 254 -6.36 -14.49 3.02
C GLY A 254 -5.92 -13.41 2.02
N SER A 255 -5.77 -12.18 2.53
CA SER A 255 -5.38 -10.96 1.82
C SER A 255 -3.98 -11.03 1.18
N GLY A 256 -3.05 -11.79 1.79
CA GLY A 256 -1.71 -12.03 1.26
C GLY A 256 -1.73 -12.65 -0.15
N ARG A 257 -2.66 -13.58 -0.40
CA ARG A 257 -2.83 -14.17 -1.75
C ARG A 257 -3.33 -13.16 -2.77
N LYS A 258 -4.21 -12.24 -2.38
CA LYS A 258 -4.71 -11.20 -3.30
C LYS A 258 -3.60 -10.21 -3.65
N HIS A 259 -2.79 -9.80 -2.67
CA HIS A 259 -1.63 -8.93 -2.90
C HIS A 259 -0.61 -9.58 -3.86
N LEU A 260 -0.24 -10.85 -3.65
CA LEU A 260 0.67 -11.55 -4.56
C LEU A 260 0.12 -11.65 -6.00
N ARG A 261 -1.19 -11.89 -6.14
CA ARG A 261 -1.85 -11.91 -7.46
C ARG A 261 -1.84 -10.54 -8.14
N PHE A 262 -2.01 -9.46 -7.37
CA PHE A 262 -1.89 -8.10 -7.87
C PHE A 262 -0.48 -7.82 -8.40
N ILE A 263 0.55 -8.10 -7.60
CA ILE A 263 1.94 -7.92 -8.01
C ILE A 263 2.26 -8.73 -9.26
N LYS A 264 1.83 -10.00 -9.33
CA LYS A 264 2.01 -10.83 -10.52
C LYS A 264 1.34 -10.22 -11.75
N TRP A 265 0.10 -9.74 -11.62
CA TRP A 265 -0.60 -9.09 -12.73
C TRP A 265 0.16 -7.85 -13.22
N LYS A 266 0.53 -6.95 -12.30
CA LYS A 266 1.24 -5.71 -12.65
C LYS A 266 2.64 -5.92 -13.17
N PHE A 267 3.36 -6.92 -12.66
CA PHE A 267 4.64 -7.37 -13.21
C PHE A 267 4.51 -7.77 -14.68
N LEU A 268 3.50 -8.57 -15.04
CA LEU A 268 3.27 -9.01 -16.43
C LEU A 268 2.91 -7.83 -17.35
N GLU A 269 2.06 -6.91 -16.90
CA GLU A 269 1.74 -5.68 -17.65
C GLU A 269 2.97 -4.80 -17.88
N ALA A 270 3.76 -4.56 -16.83
CA ALA A 270 4.98 -3.76 -16.90
C ALA A 270 6.01 -4.40 -17.83
N LYS A 271 6.18 -5.73 -17.75
CA LYS A 271 7.09 -6.48 -18.62
C LYS A 271 6.67 -6.43 -20.08
N ALA A 272 5.37 -6.57 -20.36
CA ALA A 272 4.83 -6.41 -21.70
C ALA A 272 5.07 -4.99 -22.26
N ALA A 273 4.84 -3.95 -21.45
CA ALA A 273 5.10 -2.57 -21.85
C ALA A 273 6.59 -2.31 -22.12
N ALA A 274 7.48 -2.84 -21.26
CA ALA A 274 8.92 -2.69 -21.39
C ALA A 274 9.42 -3.30 -22.71
N TYR A 275 9.04 -4.55 -23.01
CA TYR A 275 9.39 -5.19 -24.28
C TYR A 275 8.76 -4.49 -25.48
N TYR A 276 7.52 -4.03 -25.40
CA TYR A 276 6.90 -3.30 -26.49
C TYR A 276 7.68 -2.03 -26.85
N TYR A 277 7.98 -1.17 -25.87
CA TYR A 277 8.72 0.06 -26.13
C TYR A 277 10.19 -0.19 -26.46
N HIS A 278 10.79 -1.26 -25.94
CA HIS A 278 12.13 -1.68 -26.33
C HIS A 278 12.18 -2.16 -27.79
N GLY A 279 11.24 -3.00 -28.20
CA GLY A 279 11.09 -3.45 -29.59
C GLY A 279 10.90 -2.28 -30.55
N LEU A 280 10.10 -1.26 -30.17
CA LEU A 280 9.97 -0.04 -30.98
C LEU A 280 11.27 0.77 -31.12
N ILE A 281 12.19 0.69 -30.15
CA ILE A 281 13.51 1.32 -30.27
C ILE A 281 14.40 0.49 -31.20
N LEU A 282 14.43 -0.83 -31.04
CA LEU A 282 15.19 -1.73 -31.91
C LEU A 282 14.71 -1.66 -33.38
N ASP A 283 13.41 -1.53 -33.60
CA ASP A 283 12.83 -1.43 -34.94
C ASP A 283 13.23 -0.15 -35.69
N LYS A 284 13.75 0.86 -34.98
CA LYS A 284 14.34 2.06 -35.58
C LYS A 284 15.82 1.90 -35.93
N GLY A 285 16.46 0.81 -35.49
CA GLY A 285 17.83 0.48 -35.86
C GLY A 285 17.91 -0.02 -37.30
N ASN A 286 18.98 0.33 -38.01
CA ASN A 286 19.15 0.00 -39.44
C ASN A 286 19.75 -1.39 -39.70
N GLU A 287 20.03 -2.17 -38.65
CA GLU A 287 20.71 -3.47 -38.75
C GLU A 287 19.72 -4.65 -38.79
N SER A 288 20.05 -5.72 -39.51
CA SER A 288 19.22 -6.93 -39.62
C SER A 288 18.97 -7.59 -38.25
N ASN A 289 19.99 -7.68 -37.40
CA ASN A 289 19.88 -8.22 -36.03
C ASN A 289 18.93 -7.37 -35.17
N SER A 290 18.86 -6.06 -35.43
CA SER A 290 17.94 -5.14 -34.75
C SER A 290 16.48 -5.42 -35.13
N SER A 291 16.23 -5.82 -36.39
CA SER A 291 14.88 -6.19 -36.86
C SER A 291 14.41 -7.50 -36.25
N ILE A 292 15.29 -8.48 -36.13
CA ILE A 292 14.98 -9.78 -35.52
C ILE A 292 14.70 -9.61 -34.01
N GLY A 293 15.57 -8.92 -33.28
CA GLY A 293 15.35 -8.60 -31.87
C GLY A 293 14.07 -7.80 -31.61
N ALA A 294 13.71 -6.87 -32.51
CA ALA A 294 12.46 -6.14 -32.42
C ALA A 294 11.24 -7.07 -32.51
N VAL A 295 11.23 -8.03 -33.44
CA VAL A 295 10.16 -9.01 -33.60
C VAL A 295 10.04 -9.89 -32.36
N SER A 296 11.15 -10.37 -31.80
CA SER A 296 11.15 -11.15 -30.55
C SER A 296 10.50 -10.38 -29.41
N CYS A 297 10.85 -9.10 -29.25
CA CYS A 297 10.26 -8.24 -28.24
C CYS A 297 8.75 -8.07 -28.44
N PHE A 298 8.27 -7.89 -29.67
CA PHE A 298 6.82 -7.74 -29.91
C PHE A 298 6.04 -9.02 -29.64
N LEU A 299 6.58 -10.18 -30.03
CA LEU A 299 5.96 -11.48 -29.74
C LEU A 299 5.93 -11.75 -28.23
N ALA A 300 7.02 -11.49 -27.51
CA ALA A 300 7.06 -11.61 -26.07
C ALA A 300 6.09 -10.65 -25.37
N ALA A 301 6.01 -9.40 -25.84
CA ALA A 301 5.06 -8.43 -25.30
C ALA A 301 3.60 -8.89 -25.48
N GLU A 302 3.27 -9.50 -26.62
CA GLU A 302 1.92 -10.03 -26.89
C GLU A 302 1.58 -11.21 -25.97
N GLU A 303 2.51 -12.16 -25.80
CA GLU A 303 2.34 -13.31 -24.90
C GLU A 303 2.17 -12.86 -23.44
N LEU A 304 3.06 -11.98 -22.96
CA LEU A 304 3.00 -11.42 -21.61
C LEU A 304 1.69 -10.65 -21.36
N LEU A 305 1.21 -9.89 -22.36
CA LEU A 305 -0.07 -9.21 -22.28
C LEU A 305 -1.25 -10.19 -22.23
N ALA A 306 -1.17 -11.32 -22.94
CA ALA A 306 -2.19 -12.36 -22.86
C ALA A 306 -2.21 -13.04 -21.48
N GLU A 307 -1.03 -13.27 -20.88
CA GLU A 307 -0.92 -13.79 -19.52
C GLU A 307 -1.39 -12.78 -18.46
N SER A 308 -1.08 -11.49 -18.64
CA SER A 308 -1.47 -10.44 -17.70
C SER A 308 -2.99 -10.36 -17.55
N LYS A 309 -3.74 -10.55 -18.64
CA LYS A 309 -5.22 -10.64 -18.61
C LYS A 309 -5.71 -11.78 -17.72
N LYS A 310 -5.06 -12.96 -17.78
CA LYS A 310 -5.40 -14.10 -16.92
C LYS A 310 -5.07 -13.79 -15.45
N ALA A 311 -3.92 -13.17 -15.20
CA ALA A 311 -3.51 -12.75 -13.85
C ALA A 311 -4.46 -11.69 -13.26
N SER A 312 -4.91 -10.72 -14.05
CA SER A 312 -5.90 -9.72 -13.68
C SER A 312 -7.21 -10.36 -13.23
N LEU A 313 -7.75 -11.30 -14.02
CA LEU A 313 -8.95 -12.05 -13.65
C LEU A 313 -8.74 -12.84 -12.35
N SER A 314 -7.59 -13.50 -12.20
CA SER A 314 -7.25 -14.22 -10.96
C SER A 314 -7.19 -13.30 -9.74
N PHE A 315 -6.72 -12.07 -9.89
CA PHE A 315 -6.70 -11.05 -8.85
C PHE A 315 -8.13 -10.57 -8.49
N CYS A 316 -8.94 -10.25 -9.49
CA CYS A 316 -10.32 -9.80 -9.30
C CYS A 316 -11.19 -10.84 -8.58
N LEU A 317 -10.99 -12.12 -8.90
CA LEU A 317 -11.69 -13.24 -8.29
C LEU A 317 -11.16 -13.63 -6.89
N ALA A 318 -9.99 -13.13 -6.49
CA ALA A 318 -9.49 -13.35 -5.13
C ALA A 318 -10.29 -12.51 -4.12
N ALA A 319 -10.60 -13.08 -2.96
CA ALA A 319 -11.29 -12.35 -1.89
C ALA A 319 -10.41 -11.21 -1.31
N PRO A 320 -10.99 -10.02 -1.01
CA PRO A 320 -12.35 -9.62 -1.36
C PRO A 320 -12.53 -9.43 -2.87
N VAL A 321 -13.64 -9.92 -3.44
CA VAL A 321 -13.87 -9.87 -4.89
C VAL A 321 -13.97 -8.42 -5.37
N THR A 322 -13.24 -8.08 -6.42
CA THR A 322 -13.22 -6.74 -7.01
C THR A 322 -13.71 -6.78 -8.45
N ARG A 323 -14.24 -5.66 -8.96
CA ARG A 323 -14.59 -5.55 -10.37
C ARG A 323 -13.30 -5.56 -11.20
N VAL A 324 -13.38 -6.12 -12.41
CA VAL A 324 -12.33 -5.90 -13.41
C VAL A 324 -12.28 -4.39 -13.70
N PRO A 325 -11.15 -3.71 -13.45
CA PRO A 325 -11.06 -2.29 -13.73
C PRO A 325 -11.18 -2.04 -15.24
N PRO A 326 -11.83 -0.94 -15.65
CA PRO A 326 -11.82 -0.55 -17.05
C PRO A 326 -10.37 -0.26 -17.50
N LEU A 327 -10.06 -0.55 -18.76
CA LEU A 327 -8.75 -0.21 -19.31
C LEU A 327 -8.57 1.32 -19.31
N TRP A 328 -7.49 1.78 -18.71
CA TRP A 328 -7.13 3.19 -18.62
C TRP A 328 -5.63 3.40 -18.88
N GLY A 329 -5.24 4.67 -18.98
CA GLY A 329 -3.84 5.08 -19.11
C GLY A 329 -3.08 4.38 -20.23
N ALA A 330 -1.84 3.97 -19.94
CA ALA A 330 -0.98 3.29 -20.90
C ALA A 330 -1.58 1.95 -21.36
N MET A 331 -2.23 1.20 -20.47
CA MET A 331 -2.78 -0.12 -20.80
C MET A 331 -3.91 -0.06 -21.81
N LYS A 332 -4.72 1.01 -21.84
CA LYS A 332 -5.71 1.20 -22.89
C LYS A 332 -5.07 1.25 -24.29
N PHE A 333 -3.95 1.95 -24.42
CA PHE A 333 -3.20 2.06 -25.67
C PHE A 333 -2.48 0.75 -26.01
N LEU A 334 -1.79 0.16 -25.04
CA LEU A 334 -0.97 -1.04 -25.23
C LEU A 334 -1.80 -2.27 -25.58
N HIS A 335 -3.00 -2.41 -25.01
CA HIS A 335 -3.92 -3.49 -25.36
C HIS A 335 -4.33 -3.52 -26.84
N GLN A 336 -4.38 -2.36 -27.47
CA GLN A 336 -4.64 -2.24 -28.90
C GLN A 336 -3.37 -2.42 -29.72
N LYS A 337 -2.28 -1.76 -29.30
CA LYS A 337 -1.09 -1.61 -30.14
C LYS A 337 -0.14 -2.80 -30.10
N ILE A 338 -0.03 -3.51 -28.98
CA ILE A 338 0.85 -4.67 -28.88
C ILE A 338 0.46 -5.74 -29.91
N PRO A 339 -0.80 -6.24 -29.96
CA PRO A 339 -1.18 -7.27 -30.93
C PRO A 339 -1.09 -6.79 -32.39
N GLU A 340 -1.47 -5.53 -32.65
CA GLU A 340 -1.40 -4.91 -33.99
C GLU A 340 0.05 -4.89 -34.52
N VAL A 341 1.00 -4.46 -33.68
CA VAL A 341 2.41 -4.37 -34.05
C VAL A 341 3.02 -5.76 -34.14
N ALA A 342 2.75 -6.65 -33.20
CA ALA A 342 3.25 -8.02 -33.21
C ALA A 342 2.85 -8.77 -34.49
N SER A 343 1.55 -8.74 -34.85
CA SER A 343 1.04 -9.37 -36.07
C SER A 343 1.65 -8.79 -37.35
N ARG A 344 1.72 -7.46 -37.45
CA ARG A 344 2.30 -6.80 -38.64
C ARG A 344 3.79 -7.09 -38.79
N LYS A 345 4.55 -7.08 -37.69
CA LYS A 345 6.01 -7.28 -37.71
C LYS A 345 6.38 -8.74 -37.91
N SER A 346 5.61 -9.67 -37.35
CA SER A 346 5.78 -11.10 -37.60
C SER A 346 5.49 -11.47 -39.07
N GLN A 347 4.53 -10.82 -39.72
CA GLN A 347 4.32 -11.00 -41.16
C GLN A 347 5.47 -10.44 -42.00
N MET A 348 6.02 -9.29 -41.62
CA MET A 348 7.07 -8.61 -42.39
C MET A 348 8.45 -9.26 -42.24
N TYR A 349 8.78 -9.79 -41.07
CA TYR A 349 10.11 -10.33 -40.74
C TYR A 349 10.10 -11.79 -40.30
N GLY A 350 8.93 -12.47 -40.35
CA GLY A 350 8.78 -13.85 -39.89
C GLY A 350 9.69 -14.84 -40.59
N TYR A 351 10.03 -14.58 -41.86
CA TYR A 351 10.99 -15.40 -42.60
C TYR A 351 12.42 -15.32 -42.04
N LEU A 352 12.85 -14.15 -41.54
CA LEU A 352 14.15 -13.97 -40.87
C LEU A 352 14.14 -14.66 -39.51
N TRP A 353 13.05 -14.51 -38.77
CA TRP A 353 12.85 -15.15 -37.48
C TRP A 353 12.87 -16.69 -37.58
N GLU A 354 12.26 -17.26 -38.63
CA GLU A 354 12.24 -18.71 -38.85
C GLU A 354 13.60 -19.31 -39.20
N GLN A 355 14.50 -18.54 -39.81
CA GLN A 355 15.87 -18.98 -40.10
C GLN A 355 16.75 -19.04 -38.84
N GLU A 356 16.46 -18.24 -37.82
CA GLU A 356 17.27 -18.13 -36.58
C GLU A 356 16.60 -18.76 -35.34
N LYS A 357 15.42 -19.37 -35.49
CA LYS A 357 14.55 -19.96 -34.44
C LYS A 357 15.22 -20.95 -33.46
N GLY A 358 16.45 -21.40 -33.74
CA GLY A 358 17.19 -22.36 -32.92
C GLY A 358 18.22 -21.77 -31.94
N LEU A 359 18.46 -20.45 -31.93
CA LEU A 359 19.64 -19.85 -31.26
C LEU A 359 19.39 -18.63 -30.36
N GLN A 360 18.17 -18.08 -30.29
CA GLN A 360 17.99 -16.73 -29.70
C GLN A 360 17.27 -16.69 -28.35
N SER A 361 17.97 -16.14 -27.35
CA SER A 361 17.39 -15.60 -26.13
C SER A 361 16.68 -14.28 -26.41
N LEU A 362 15.66 -13.96 -25.61
CA LEU A 362 15.02 -12.64 -25.66
C LEU A 362 16.07 -11.54 -25.42
N PRO A 363 16.00 -10.40 -26.15
CA PRO A 363 16.88 -9.27 -25.88
C PRO A 363 16.76 -8.79 -24.43
N ASP A 364 17.89 -8.49 -23.79
CA ASP A 364 17.89 -7.97 -22.44
C ASP A 364 17.25 -6.57 -22.39
N LEU A 365 16.41 -6.36 -21.39
CA LEU A 365 15.82 -5.05 -21.13
C LEU A 365 16.86 -4.13 -20.47
N PRO A 366 16.92 -2.84 -20.85
CA PRO A 366 17.83 -1.90 -20.23
C PRO A 366 17.44 -1.63 -18.77
N GLU A 367 18.44 -1.56 -17.90
CA GLU A 367 18.29 -1.12 -16.53
C GLU A 367 18.35 0.41 -16.44
N PHE A 368 17.40 1.01 -15.73
CA PHE A 368 17.35 2.45 -15.50
C PHE A 368 17.34 2.74 -14.00
N GLN A 369 17.89 3.89 -13.64
CA GLN A 369 17.74 4.42 -12.29
C GLN A 369 16.27 4.76 -12.03
N LEU A 370 15.77 4.32 -10.88
CA LEU A 370 14.41 4.60 -10.41
C LEU A 370 14.24 6.10 -10.10
N SER A 371 13.24 6.72 -10.72
CA SER A 371 13.01 8.16 -10.63
C SER A 371 12.16 8.57 -9.43
N LEU A 372 11.10 7.81 -9.17
CA LEU A 372 10.23 8.06 -8.03
C LEU A 372 10.92 7.60 -6.75
N ARG A 373 10.69 8.34 -5.66
CA ARG A 373 11.15 7.98 -4.33
C ARG A 373 10.02 8.26 -3.34
N PRO A 374 9.98 7.56 -2.21
CA PRO A 374 9.04 7.89 -1.16
C PRO A 374 9.26 9.34 -0.69
N ASP A 375 8.17 10.01 -0.30
CA ASP A 375 8.30 11.32 0.35
C ASP A 375 8.86 11.16 1.75
N ASP A 376 9.62 12.15 2.22
CA ASP A 376 10.05 12.18 3.60
C ASP A 376 8.83 12.32 4.52
N TYR A 377 8.81 11.51 5.58
CA TYR A 377 7.79 11.58 6.62
C TYR A 377 8.43 11.61 8.00
N GLU A 378 7.93 12.51 8.82
CA GLU A 378 8.28 12.61 10.23
C GLU A 378 7.00 12.52 11.07
N LEU A 379 7.13 11.91 12.24
CA LEU A 379 6.05 11.89 13.22
C LEU A 379 5.70 13.31 13.68
N PRO A 380 4.44 13.57 14.05
CA PRO A 380 4.07 14.86 14.63
C PRO A 380 4.84 15.12 15.94
N GLU A 381 4.96 16.39 16.31
CA GLU A 381 5.55 16.77 17.59
C GLU A 381 4.77 16.14 18.76
N ILE A 382 5.50 15.81 19.82
CA ILE A 382 4.91 15.27 21.05
C ILE A 382 3.96 16.30 21.68
N ASP A 383 2.80 15.86 22.13
CA ASP A 383 1.82 16.76 22.75
C ASP A 383 2.44 17.44 24.00
N PRO A 384 2.39 18.78 24.13
CA PRO A 384 2.95 19.51 25.27
C PRO A 384 2.38 19.09 26.63
N ALA A 385 1.25 18.38 26.68
CA ALA A 385 0.71 17.83 27.92
C ALA A 385 1.65 16.80 28.59
N TRP A 386 2.59 16.22 27.85
CA TRP A 386 3.66 15.38 28.40
C TRP A 386 4.69 16.19 29.22
N ASP A 387 4.85 17.49 28.97
CA ASP A 387 5.78 18.38 29.70
C ASP A 387 5.15 19.02 30.96
N SER A 388 3.90 18.66 31.29
CA SER A 388 3.19 19.26 32.42
C SER A 388 3.79 18.80 33.76
N ARG A 389 4.02 19.74 34.70
CA ARG A 389 4.57 19.50 36.06
C ARG A 389 3.82 18.43 36.89
N ASN A 390 2.67 17.97 36.41
CA ASN A 390 1.86 16.92 37.05
C ASN A 390 2.58 15.56 37.10
N TRP A 391 3.57 15.32 36.23
CA TRP A 391 4.39 14.11 36.23
C TRP A 391 5.20 13.91 37.52
N GLU A 392 5.70 14.99 38.11
CA GLU A 392 6.53 14.95 39.33
C GLU A 392 5.76 14.38 40.54
N SER A 393 4.43 14.50 40.54
CA SER A 393 3.57 14.00 41.64
C SER A 393 3.19 12.51 41.54
N LEU A 394 3.37 11.88 40.37
CA LEU A 394 3.05 10.47 40.12
C LEU A 394 4.28 9.55 40.24
N GLY A 395 5.49 10.14 40.28
CA GLY A 395 6.78 9.45 40.18
C GLY A 395 7.48 9.12 41.50
N GLN A 396 6.77 8.90 42.62
CA GLN A 396 7.41 8.26 43.78
C GLN A 396 7.31 6.73 43.63
N PRO A 397 8.45 6.01 43.49
CA PRO A 397 8.42 4.57 43.51
C PRO A 397 7.95 4.10 44.89
N LEU A 398 6.90 3.27 44.92
CA LEU A 398 6.33 2.59 46.11
C LEU A 398 7.33 1.80 46.98
N LYS A 399 8.64 1.81 46.66
CA LYS A 399 9.70 1.13 47.40
C LYS A 399 10.25 1.92 48.60
N GLU A 400 10.02 3.22 48.71
CA GLU A 400 10.59 4.02 49.81
C GLU A 400 9.74 4.05 51.09
N HIS A 401 8.54 3.46 51.09
CA HIS A 401 7.65 3.43 52.26
C HIS A 401 7.65 2.10 53.04
N LEU A 402 8.59 1.19 52.78
CA LEU A 402 8.69 -0.10 53.47
C LEU A 402 9.97 -0.28 54.30
N ILE A 403 10.76 0.77 54.50
CA ILE A 403 11.92 0.74 55.39
C ILE A 403 11.80 1.96 56.32
N ASP A 404 11.09 1.79 57.43
CA ASP A 404 11.29 2.49 58.71
C ASP A 404 10.05 2.26 59.57
N SER A 405 9.84 1.01 59.97
CA SER A 405 8.92 0.63 61.04
C SER A 405 9.39 -0.70 61.59
N ASP A 406 10.57 -0.70 62.19
CA ASP A 406 10.93 -1.58 63.31
C ASP A 406 12.41 -1.34 63.64
N GLU A 407 12.65 -0.54 64.68
CA GLU A 407 13.52 -0.87 65.81
C GLU A 407 13.74 0.39 66.66
N ASN A 408 12.87 0.55 67.66
CA ASN A 408 13.28 1.02 68.97
C ASN A 408 12.47 0.21 69.99
N PRO A 409 13.17 -0.47 70.91
CA PRO A 409 12.97 -0.09 72.29
C PRO A 409 14.28 0.06 73.07
N THR A 410 14.25 1.10 73.89
CA THR A 410 15.08 1.37 75.08
C THR A 410 15.13 0.20 76.06
N ASP A 411 16.32 -0.24 76.46
CA ASP A 411 16.91 -0.01 77.80
C ASP A 411 18.36 -0.54 77.87
#